data_AF-A0A2M8LA84-F1
#
_entry.id   AF-A0A2M8LA84-F1
#
_cell.length_a   1.000
_cell.length_b   1.000
_cell.length_c   1.000
_cell.angle_alpha   90.00
_cell.angle_beta   90.00
_cell.angle_gamma   90.00
#
_symmetry.space_group_name_H-M   'P 1'
#
loop_
_entity.id
_entity.type
_entity.pdbx_description
1 polymer ?
#
loop_
_entity_poly.entity_id
_entity_poly.type
_entity_poly.pdbx_seq_one_letter_code
_entity_poly.pdbx_strand_id
1 'polypeptide(L)' 'GESPLAAIDKWVNTKCPKCGGKGKRETNTMPQWAGSSWYYLRYIDPKNKKSLIDEKKEKYWMGAG' A
#
# COMPACT_ATOMS: atom_id res chain seq x y z
N GLY A 1 -11.95 16.04 13.18
CA GLY A 1 -12.47 14.75 13.65
C GLY A 1 -11.42 13.71 13.40
N GLU A 2 -11.18 12.82 14.35
CA GLU A 2 -10.19 11.75 14.20
C GLU A 2 -10.65 10.72 13.16
N SER A 3 -9.69 10.01 12.54
CA SER A 3 -9.99 8.93 11.59
C SER A 3 -10.81 7.83 12.28
N PRO A 4 -11.81 7.23 11.62
CA PRO A 4 -12.57 6.11 12.18
C PRO A 4 -11.68 4.93 12.65
N LEU A 5 -10.50 4.76 12.05
CA LEU A 5 -9.53 3.72 12.45
C LEU A 5 -8.90 3.99 13.82
N ALA A 6 -8.86 5.25 14.27
CA ALA A 6 -8.33 5.63 15.58
C ALA A 6 -9.21 5.11 16.73
N ALA A 7 -10.51 4.94 16.51
CA ALA A 7 -11.46 4.45 17.51
C ALA A 7 -11.44 2.92 17.71
N ILE A 8 -10.62 2.19 16.94
CA ILE A 8 -10.57 0.72 16.99
C ILE A 8 -9.31 0.28 17.76
N ASP A 9 -9.40 0.25 19.08
CA ASP A 9 -8.27 -0.06 19.98
C ASP A 9 -7.55 -1.37 19.64
N LYS A 10 -8.31 -2.41 19.27
CA LYS A 10 -7.75 -3.72 18.88
C LYS A 10 -6.92 -3.69 17.60
N TRP A 11 -7.12 -2.68 16.76
CA TRP A 11 -6.42 -2.52 15.49
C TRP A 11 -5.26 -1.52 15.60
N VAL A 12 -5.51 -0.36 16.22
CA VAL A 12 -4.52 0.72 16.33
C VAL A 12 -3.34 0.34 17.22
N ASN A 13 -3.56 -0.41 18.29
CA ASN A 13 -2.48 -0.84 19.17
C ASN A 13 -1.76 -2.05 18.57
N THR A 14 -0.45 -1.92 18.35
CA THR A 14 0.40 -2.96 17.75
C THR A 14 1.76 -3.03 18.45
N LYS A 15 2.55 -4.07 18.18
CA LYS A 15 3.96 -4.09 18.58
C LYS A 15 4.81 -3.37 17.56
N CYS A 16 5.82 -2.65 18.02
CA CYS A 16 6.82 -2.03 17.17
C CYS A 16 7.68 -3.12 16.50
N PRO A 17 7.81 -3.15 15.15
CA PRO A 17 8.58 -4.18 14.47
C PRO A 17 10.10 -4.07 14.70
N LYS A 18 10.59 -2.92 15.20
CA LYS A 18 12.03 -2.68 15.45
C LYS A 18 12.48 -3.05 16.86
N CYS A 19 11.68 -2.71 17.88
CA CYS A 19 12.06 -2.91 19.29
C CYS A 19 11.10 -3.83 20.08
N GLY A 20 9.99 -4.28 19.50
CA GLY A 20 9.01 -5.15 20.16
C GLY A 20 8.11 -4.46 21.21
N GLY A 21 8.36 -3.19 21.53
CA GLY A 21 7.57 -2.40 22.49
C GLY A 21 6.17 -2.04 21.98
N LYS A 22 5.40 -1.33 22.82
CA LYS A 22 4.06 -0.82 22.47
C LYS A 22 4.18 0.24 21.37
N GLY A 23 3.42 0.07 20.28
CA GLY A 23 3.33 1.03 19.17
C GLY A 23 1.88 1.25 18.76
N LYS A 24 1.65 2.29 17.95
CA LYS A 24 0.35 2.60 17.35
C LYS A 24 0.47 2.61 15.83
N ARG A 25 -0.53 2.08 15.13
CA ARG A 25 -0.64 2.17 13.67
C ARG A 25 -0.98 3.60 13.26
N GLU A 26 -0.52 4.01 12.09
CA GLU A 26 -1.03 5.21 11.43
C GLU A 26 -2.52 5.01 11.13
N THR A 27 -3.34 5.99 11.50
CA THR A 27 -4.80 5.92 11.39
C THR A 27 -5.33 6.65 10.17
N ASN A 28 -4.53 7.54 9.57
CA ASN A 28 -4.88 8.21 8.34
C ASN A 28 -4.77 7.24 7.16
N THR A 29 -5.74 7.31 6.25
CA THR A 29 -5.73 6.54 5.02
C THR A 29 -4.99 7.32 3.94
N MET A 30 -4.36 6.60 3.00
CA MET A 30 -3.82 7.25 1.82
C MET A 30 -4.95 7.98 1.05
N PRO A 31 -4.67 9.18 0.52
CA PRO A 31 -5.63 9.92 -0.30
C PRO A 31 -5.95 9.16 -1.59
N GLN A 32 -7.10 9.47 -2.20
CA GLN A 32 -7.58 8.83 -3.43
C GLN A 32 -6.52 8.77 -4.54
N TRP A 33 -5.75 9.84 -4.73
CA TRP A 33 -4.75 9.94 -5.80
C TRP A 33 -3.62 8.91 -5.66
N ALA A 34 -3.39 8.37 -4.46
CA ALA A 34 -2.34 7.40 -4.22
C ALA A 34 -2.58 6.07 -4.94
N GLY A 35 -3.83 5.72 -5.27
CA GLY A 35 -4.15 4.54 -6.08
C GLY A 35 -4.22 4.84 -7.58
N SER A 36 -4.72 6.02 -7.95
CA SER A 36 -4.88 6.40 -9.36
C SER A 36 -3.57 6.83 -10.05
N SER A 37 -2.48 7.04 -9.29
CA SER A 37 -1.17 7.37 -9.87
C SER A 37 -0.47 6.19 -10.53
N TRP A 38 -0.90 4.94 -10.28
CA TRP A 38 -0.25 3.73 -10.79
C TRP A 38 -1.22 2.62 -11.22
N TYR A 39 -2.53 2.86 -11.27
CA TYR A 39 -3.53 1.83 -11.62
C TYR A 39 -3.26 1.16 -12.98
N TYR A 40 -2.72 1.89 -13.95
CA TYR A 40 -2.37 1.39 -15.28
C TYR A 40 -1.30 0.28 -15.22
N LEU A 41 -0.37 0.36 -14.26
CA LEU A 41 0.60 -0.72 -14.01
C LEU A 41 -0.11 -2.00 -13.54
N ARG A 42 -1.20 -1.87 -12.79
CA ARG A 42 -1.95 -3.05 -12.32
C ARG A 42 -2.73 -3.73 -13.44
N TYR A 43 -3.10 -3.01 -14.51
CA TYR A 43 -3.69 -3.62 -15.70
C TYR A 43 -2.69 -4.47 -16.48
N ILE A 44 -1.40 -4.11 -16.45
CA ILE A 44 -0.33 -4.88 -17.10
C ILE A 44 -0.10 -6.22 -16.38
N ASP A 45 -0.18 -6.24 -15.06
CA ASP A 45 0.07 -7.46 -14.27
C ASP A 45 -0.90 -7.67 -13.09
N PRO A 46 -2.20 -7.94 -13.36
CA PRO A 46 -3.26 -7.88 -12.35
C PRO A 46 -3.24 -9.02 -11.34
N LYS A 47 -2.53 -10.12 -11.63
CA LYS A 47 -2.50 -11.34 -10.79
C LYS A 47 -1.17 -11.51 -10.05
N ASN A 48 -0.23 -10.57 -10.19
CA ASN A 48 1.05 -10.65 -9.49
C ASN A 48 0.88 -10.36 -8.00
N LYS A 49 1.42 -11.27 -7.19
CA LYS A 49 1.40 -11.23 -5.72
C LYS A 49 2.80 -11.07 -5.11
N LYS A 50 3.85 -11.05 -5.94
CA LYS A 50 5.27 -10.98 -5.53
C LYS A 50 5.85 -9.57 -5.66
N SER A 51 5.44 -8.83 -6.68
CA SER A 51 5.88 -7.46 -6.95
C SER A 51 4.71 -6.58 -7.40
N LEU A 52 4.94 -5.27 -7.46
CA LEU A 52 3.97 -4.30 -7.97
C LEU A 52 3.60 -4.58 -9.43
N ILE A 53 4.62 -4.80 -10.26
CA ILE A 53 4.55 -5.20 -11.66
C ILE A 53 5.79 -6.08 -11.98
N ASP A 54 5.69 -6.99 -12.94
CA ASP A 54 6.84 -7.70 -13.49
C ASP A 54 7.60 -6.80 -14.48
N GLU A 55 8.91 -6.67 -14.30
CA GLU A 55 9.77 -5.78 -15.11
C GLU A 55 9.70 -6.08 -16.61
N LYS A 56 9.53 -7.35 -17.01
CA LYS A 56 9.43 -7.71 -18.44
C LYS A 56 8.10 -7.28 -19.02
N LYS A 57 7.01 -7.44 -18.26
CA LYS A 57 5.67 -6.98 -18.68
C LYS A 57 5.60 -5.46 -18.72
N GLU A 58 6.21 -4.79 -17.74
CA GLU A 58 6.32 -3.34 -17.72
C GLU A 58 7.00 -2.80 -18.99
N LYS A 59 8.21 -3.31 -19.31
CA LYS A 59 8.95 -2.92 -20.52
C LYS A 59 8.19 -3.21 -21.81
N TYR A 60 7.47 -4.34 -21.86
CA TYR A 60 6.69 -4.72 -23.04
C TYR A 60 5.52 -3.78 -23.28
N TRP A 61 4.78 -3.39 -22.22
CA TRP A 61 3.54 -2.61 -22.35
C TRP A 61 3.75 -1.10 -22.29
N MET A 62 4.72 -0.62 -21.52
CA MET A 62 4.97 0.82 -21.40
C MET A 62 5.96 1.35 -22.44
N GLY A 63 6.61 0.45 -23.19
CA GLY A 63 7.77 0.78 -23.99
C GLY A 63 8.97 1.08 -23.09
N ALA A 64 10.18 0.75 -23.56
CA ALA A 64 11.36 1.30 -22.91
C ALA A 64 11.27 2.82 -23.01
N GLY A 65 11.19 3.51 -21.86
CA GLY A 65 11.56 4.92 -21.79
C GLY A 65 13.01 5.11 -22.21
#